data_AF-A0A9C8DEL3-F1
#
_entry.id   AF-A0A9C8DEL3-F1
#
_cell.length_a   1.000
_cell.length_b   1.000
_cell.length_c   1.000
_cell.angle_alpha   90.00
_cell.angle_beta   90.00
_cell.angle_gamma   90.00
#
_symmetry.space_group_name_H-M   'P 1'
#
loop_
_entity.id
_entity.type
_entity.pdbx_description
1 polymer ?
#
loop_
_entity_poly.entity_id
_entity_poly.type
_entity_poly.pdbx_seq_one_letter_code
_entity_poly.pdbx_strand_id
1 'polypeptide(L)'
;LERIPPGQFDEEFKSLLDKLSVLRRDPRIQLLMNEWTEDSLSLGKIIGQLVGRIESKKGEKRDIRILDISGLPNEVAGPLSAMLARLLFQYKVYQTSEERKRDPVVLVCEEAHRDVPDRGEAEYAAVQTSIRRIAREGRKYGIGLMLVSQRPADVESTVISQCGTWLVLRLTNAADQQHVARFLPDGLSGMTRALPNLAQQEAIFVGEGAAMPARIRIRDLTEDQLPKSETAKFARGWSTNRLSADEIEKIAERMSS
;
A
#
# COMPACT_ATOMS: atom_id res chain seq x y z
N LEU A 1 40.09 22.47 -6.59
CA LEU A 1 39.19 22.35 -7.76
C LEU A 1 39.29 23.67 -8.52
N GLU A 2 40.09 23.70 -9.58
CA GLU A 2 40.16 24.85 -10.49
C GLU A 2 38.79 25.14 -11.08
N ARG A 3 38.38 26.42 -11.10
CA ARG A 3 37.16 26.86 -11.77
C ARG A 3 37.41 26.82 -13.27
N ILE A 4 36.80 25.85 -13.94
CA ILE A 4 36.70 25.80 -15.40
C ILE A 4 35.88 27.03 -15.84
N PRO A 5 36.33 27.82 -16.83
CA PRO A 5 35.56 28.96 -17.32
C PRO A 5 34.25 28.48 -17.97
N PRO A 6 33.13 29.22 -17.79
CA PRO A 6 31.83 28.79 -18.29
C PRO A 6 31.88 28.71 -19.83
N GLY A 7 31.77 27.50 -20.36
CA GLY A 7 31.63 27.26 -21.79
C GLY A 7 30.18 27.46 -22.24
N GLN A 8 29.93 27.47 -23.57
CA GLN A 8 28.57 27.52 -24.16
C GLN A 8 27.59 26.48 -23.54
N PHE A 9 28.12 25.35 -23.06
CA PHE A 9 27.38 24.29 -22.37
C PHE A 9 26.76 24.76 -21.04
N ASP A 10 27.46 25.62 -20.29
CA ASP A 10 26.98 26.16 -19.02
C ASP A 10 25.84 27.17 -19.22
N GLU A 11 25.78 27.87 -20.34
CA GLU A 11 24.67 28.78 -20.66
C GLU A 11 23.41 28.03 -21.10
N GLU A 12 23.58 26.99 -21.93
CA GLU A 12 22.48 26.20 -22.47
C GLU A 12 21.78 25.35 -21.39
N PHE A 13 22.55 24.83 -20.43
CA PHE A 13 22.03 23.96 -19.35
C PHE A 13 21.99 24.62 -17.97
N LYS A 14 22.30 25.93 -17.86
CA LYS A 14 22.36 26.66 -16.58
C LYS A 14 21.16 26.41 -15.69
N SER A 15 19.96 26.55 -16.26
CA SER A 15 18.69 26.36 -15.56
C SER A 15 18.52 24.94 -15.01
N LEU A 16 19.05 23.94 -15.71
CA LEU A 16 18.98 22.54 -15.32
C LEU A 16 20.01 22.23 -14.23
N LEU A 17 21.22 22.76 -14.35
CA LEU A 17 22.28 22.67 -13.35
C LEU A 17 21.90 23.40 -12.06
N ASP A 18 21.29 24.58 -12.16
CA ASP A 18 20.79 25.33 -11.01
C ASP A 18 19.70 24.53 -10.28
N LYS A 19 18.74 23.94 -11.01
CA LYS A 19 17.72 23.04 -10.43
C LYS A 19 18.33 21.83 -9.75
N LEU A 20 19.28 21.15 -10.39
CA LEU A 20 20.00 20.01 -9.79
C LEU A 20 20.77 20.43 -8.53
N SER A 21 21.38 21.62 -8.52
CA SER A 21 22.12 22.13 -7.37
C SER A 21 21.21 22.41 -6.17
N VAL A 22 19.98 22.89 -6.42
CA VAL A 22 18.95 23.07 -5.39
C VAL A 22 18.50 21.72 -4.86
N LEU A 23 18.19 20.77 -5.75
CA LEU A 23 17.76 19.43 -5.36
C LEU A 23 18.84 18.67 -4.56
N ARG A 24 20.12 18.80 -4.92
CA ARG A 24 21.24 18.20 -4.18
C ARG A 24 21.44 18.75 -2.77
N ARG A 25 20.91 19.94 -2.49
CA ARG A 25 20.99 20.58 -1.17
C ARG A 25 19.76 20.33 -0.30
N ASP A 26 18.68 19.78 -0.86
CA ASP A 26 17.47 19.47 -0.10
C ASP A 26 17.70 18.19 0.75
N PRO A 27 17.72 18.30 2.09
CA PRO A 27 17.99 17.16 2.97
C PRO A 27 16.99 16.01 2.79
N ARG A 28 15.77 16.31 2.35
CA ARG A 28 14.68 15.33 2.22
C ARG A 28 14.91 14.34 1.07
N ILE A 29 15.66 14.75 0.05
CA ILE A 29 15.98 13.92 -1.14
C ILE A 29 17.46 13.61 -1.24
N GLN A 30 18.26 13.94 -0.22
CA GLN A 30 19.70 13.69 -0.18
C GLN A 30 20.04 12.22 -0.43
N LEU A 31 19.20 11.29 0.04
CA LEU A 31 19.34 9.85 -0.24
C LEU A 31 19.38 9.53 -1.74
N LEU A 32 18.56 10.22 -2.55
CA LEU A 32 18.51 10.01 -4.00
C LEU A 32 19.72 10.61 -4.74
N MET A 33 20.45 11.50 -4.07
CA MET A 33 21.59 12.25 -4.62
C MET A 33 22.94 11.67 -4.22
N ASN A 34 22.94 10.71 -3.29
CA ASN A 34 24.13 9.98 -2.90
C ASN A 34 24.47 8.93 -3.95
N GLU A 35 25.73 8.88 -4.36
CA GLU A 35 26.20 7.84 -5.27
C GLU A 35 26.17 6.49 -4.58
N TRP A 36 25.84 5.47 -5.36
CA TRP A 36 25.91 4.10 -4.91
C TRP A 36 27.36 3.71 -4.68
N THR A 37 27.67 3.24 -3.48
CA THR A 37 29.01 2.82 -3.07
C THR A 37 29.07 1.30 -2.86
N GLU A 38 30.26 0.73 -2.71
CA GLU A 38 30.43 -0.70 -2.40
C GLU A 38 29.73 -1.11 -1.08
N ASP A 39 29.60 -0.17 -0.13
CA ASP A 39 28.91 -0.37 1.14
C ASP A 39 27.38 -0.25 1.05
N SER A 40 26.85 0.19 -0.10
CA SER A 40 25.42 0.35 -0.32
C SER A 40 24.70 -1.02 -0.42
N LEU A 41 23.44 -1.07 0.02
CA LEU A 41 22.66 -2.31 0.09
C LEU A 41 22.38 -2.88 -1.31
N SER A 42 22.99 -4.01 -1.70
CA SER A 42 22.70 -4.63 -3.00
C SER A 42 21.21 -4.86 -3.26
N LEU A 43 20.79 -4.87 -4.54
CA LEU A 43 19.40 -5.15 -4.93
C LEU A 43 18.88 -6.46 -4.34
N GLY A 44 19.72 -7.49 -4.27
CA GLY A 44 19.38 -8.77 -3.63
C GLY A 44 19.09 -8.62 -2.14
N LYS A 45 19.83 -7.76 -1.42
CA LYS A 45 19.56 -7.46 0.00
C LYS A 45 18.25 -6.67 0.15
N ILE A 46 17.99 -5.69 -0.71
CA ILE A 46 16.75 -4.89 -0.70
C ILE A 46 15.54 -5.80 -0.94
N ILE A 47 15.55 -6.59 -2.02
CA ILE A 47 14.47 -7.54 -2.31
C ILE A 47 14.35 -8.56 -1.17
N GLY A 48 15.48 -9.03 -0.63
CA GLY A 48 15.53 -9.93 0.52
C GLY A 48 14.82 -9.39 1.77
N GLN A 49 14.77 -8.07 1.98
CA GLN A 49 13.98 -7.48 3.08
C GLN A 49 12.47 -7.63 2.83
N LEU A 50 12.03 -7.61 1.57
CA LEU A 50 10.63 -7.67 1.17
C LEU A 50 10.09 -9.11 1.05
N VAL A 51 10.88 -10.05 0.53
CA VAL A 51 10.43 -11.43 0.25
C VAL A 51 11.32 -12.51 0.88
N GLY A 52 12.49 -12.16 1.39
CA GLY A 52 13.41 -13.11 2.01
C GLY A 52 12.92 -13.58 3.38
N ARG A 53 13.51 -14.66 3.90
CA ARG A 53 13.17 -15.21 5.22
C ARG A 53 13.58 -14.24 6.32
N ILE A 54 12.67 -13.94 7.25
CA ILE A 54 13.03 -13.31 8.53
C ILE A 54 13.42 -14.42 9.49
N GLU A 55 14.66 -14.40 9.94
CA GLU A 55 15.09 -15.16 11.12
C GLU A 55 14.69 -14.36 12.36
N SER A 56 13.60 -14.78 13.02
CA SER A 56 13.28 -14.27 14.35
C SER A 56 14.32 -14.77 15.36
N LYS A 57 14.66 -13.96 16.38
CA LYS A 57 15.53 -14.38 17.51
C LYS A 57 15.03 -15.66 18.22
N LYS A 58 13.77 -16.05 18.00
CA LYS A 58 13.15 -17.29 18.52
C LYS A 58 13.04 -18.43 17.50
N GLY A 59 13.63 -18.30 16.30
CA GLY A 59 13.52 -19.30 15.23
C GLY A 59 12.14 -19.37 14.55
N GLU A 60 11.22 -18.46 14.89
CA GLU A 60 9.89 -18.38 14.29
C GLU A 60 9.98 -17.86 12.85
N LYS A 61 9.39 -18.60 11.91
CA LYS A 61 9.22 -18.15 10.53
C LYS A 61 8.16 -17.07 10.50
N ARG A 62 8.53 -15.86 10.07
CA ARG A 62 7.59 -14.78 9.78
C ARG A 62 7.49 -14.59 8.28
N ASP A 63 6.32 -14.84 7.72
CA ASP A 63 6.06 -14.73 6.28
C ASP A 63 5.31 -13.44 5.90
N ILE A 64 4.83 -12.68 6.89
CA ILE A 64 4.16 -11.39 6.67
C ILE A 64 5.17 -10.25 6.82
N ARG A 65 5.17 -9.30 5.88
CA ARG A 65 5.90 -8.04 5.96
C ARG A 65 4.90 -6.90 5.98
N ILE A 66 5.01 -6.03 6.98
CA ILE A 66 4.17 -4.84 7.12
C ILE A 66 5.06 -3.65 6.84
N LEU A 67 4.73 -2.89 5.81
CA LEU A 67 5.39 -1.62 5.49
C LEU A 67 4.48 -0.49 5.97
N ASP A 68 4.81 0.08 7.13
CA ASP A 68 4.06 1.20 7.67
C ASP A 68 4.47 2.50 6.98
N ILE A 69 3.56 3.04 6.18
CA ILE A 69 3.72 4.30 5.44
C ILE A 69 2.73 5.38 5.93
N SER A 70 2.07 5.16 7.07
CA SER A 70 0.99 6.01 7.58
C SER A 70 1.43 7.44 7.94
N GLY A 71 2.70 7.61 8.30
CA GLY A 71 3.30 8.92 8.61
C GLY A 71 3.81 9.71 7.41
N LEU A 72 3.72 9.15 6.19
CA LEU A 72 4.26 9.80 4.99
C LEU A 72 3.23 10.73 4.32
N PRO A 73 3.66 11.90 3.82
CA PRO A 73 2.81 12.72 2.96
C PRO A 73 2.36 11.96 1.71
N ASN A 74 1.18 12.30 1.19
CA ASN A 74 0.58 11.67 0.00
C ASN A 74 1.51 11.67 -1.22
N GLU A 75 2.20 12.80 -1.42
CA GLU A 75 3.20 13.03 -2.48
C GLU A 75 4.36 12.00 -2.45
N VAL A 76 4.61 11.38 -1.30
CA VAL A 76 5.67 10.37 -1.10
C VAL A 76 5.08 8.96 -1.07
N ALA A 77 3.95 8.79 -0.39
CA ALA A 77 3.29 7.49 -0.21
C ALA A 77 2.93 6.84 -1.55
N GLY A 78 2.28 7.58 -2.46
CA GLY A 78 1.88 7.07 -3.78
C GLY A 78 3.07 6.58 -4.62
N PRO A 79 4.10 7.41 -4.84
CA PRO A 79 5.32 6.98 -5.54
C PRO A 79 6.06 5.81 -4.88
N LEU A 80 6.08 5.75 -3.55
CA LEU A 80 6.69 4.63 -2.80
C LEU A 80 5.93 3.32 -3.06
N SER A 81 4.60 3.32 -2.91
CA SER A 81 3.75 2.17 -3.24
C SER A 81 3.95 1.72 -4.69
N ALA A 82 4.01 2.69 -5.63
CA ALA A 82 4.29 2.41 -7.04
C ALA A 82 5.65 1.76 -7.25
N MET A 83 6.69 2.24 -6.57
CA MET A 83 8.04 1.69 -6.67
C MET A 83 8.07 0.25 -6.14
N LEU A 84 7.49 -0.01 -4.97
CA LEU A 84 7.42 -1.33 -4.35
C LEU A 84 6.67 -2.33 -5.24
N ALA A 85 5.50 -1.95 -5.75
CA ALA A 85 4.72 -2.77 -6.67
C ALA A 85 5.51 -3.12 -7.95
N ARG A 86 6.20 -2.13 -8.54
CA ARG A 86 7.05 -2.34 -9.73
C ARG A 86 8.23 -3.25 -9.44
N LEU A 87 8.93 -3.04 -8.32
CA LEU A 87 10.08 -3.82 -7.90
C LEU A 87 9.70 -5.29 -7.69
N LEU A 88 8.63 -5.54 -6.95
CA LEU A 88 8.13 -6.90 -6.72
C LEU A 88 7.67 -7.57 -8.02
N PHE A 89 6.95 -6.85 -8.89
CA PHE A 89 6.56 -7.40 -10.18
C PHE A 89 7.77 -7.75 -11.05
N GLN A 90 8.76 -6.86 -11.14
CA GLN A 90 10.00 -7.12 -11.87
C GLN A 90 10.75 -8.34 -11.32
N TYR A 91 10.92 -8.43 -10.00
CA TYR A 91 11.51 -9.60 -9.35
C TYR A 91 10.85 -10.91 -9.81
N LYS A 92 9.51 -10.93 -9.85
CA LYS A 92 8.74 -12.10 -10.29
C LYS A 92 8.83 -12.37 -11.79
N VAL A 93 9.00 -11.35 -12.62
CA VAL A 93 9.22 -11.49 -14.07
C VAL A 93 10.56 -12.15 -14.38
N TYR A 94 11.62 -11.81 -13.64
CA TYR A 94 12.97 -12.36 -13.83
C TYR A 94 13.15 -13.78 -13.29
N GLN A 95 12.17 -14.32 -12.55
CA GLN A 95 12.21 -15.70 -12.08
C GLN A 95 11.90 -16.71 -13.17
N THR A 96 12.64 -17.82 -13.16
CA THR A 96 12.32 -19.01 -13.92
C THR A 96 10.96 -19.59 -13.50
N SER A 97 10.38 -20.44 -14.35
CA SER A 97 9.10 -21.09 -14.05
C SER A 97 9.11 -21.92 -12.76
N GLU A 98 10.24 -22.57 -12.45
CA GLU A 98 10.38 -23.39 -11.24
C GLU A 98 10.63 -22.57 -9.97
N GLU A 99 11.22 -21.38 -10.08
CA GLU A 99 11.31 -20.42 -8.97
C GLU A 99 9.94 -19.81 -8.66
N ARG A 100 9.20 -19.39 -9.70
CA ARG A 100 7.87 -18.80 -9.53
C ARG A 100 6.89 -19.69 -8.76
N LYS A 101 6.92 -21.01 -9.01
CA LYS A 101 6.07 -21.99 -8.31
C LYS A 101 6.39 -22.12 -6.82
N ARG A 102 7.65 -21.89 -6.42
CA ARG A 102 8.12 -22.07 -5.04
C ARG A 102 8.13 -20.78 -4.23
N ASP A 103 7.86 -19.65 -4.86
CA ASP A 103 7.96 -18.31 -4.26
C ASP A 103 6.69 -17.45 -4.49
N PRO A 104 5.46 -17.92 -4.23
CA PRO A 104 4.28 -17.08 -4.43
C PRO A 104 4.32 -15.85 -3.50
N VAL A 105 4.04 -14.67 -4.05
CA VAL A 105 3.97 -13.41 -3.28
C VAL A 105 2.57 -12.83 -3.37
N VAL A 106 2.03 -12.31 -2.27
CA VAL A 106 0.79 -11.53 -2.27
C VAL A 106 1.12 -10.12 -1.82
N LEU A 107 0.83 -9.13 -2.67
CA LEU A 107 0.87 -7.72 -2.31
C LEU A 107 -0.51 -7.33 -1.76
N VAL A 108 -0.54 -6.82 -0.52
CA VAL A 108 -1.75 -6.30 0.12
C VAL A 108 -1.71 -4.77 0.10
N CYS A 109 -2.69 -4.15 -0.53
CA CYS A 109 -2.88 -2.70 -0.53
C CYS A 109 -4.01 -2.35 0.43
N GLU A 110 -3.64 -1.81 1.60
CA GLU A 110 -4.61 -1.15 2.47
C GLU A 110 -5.01 0.21 1.92
N GLU A 111 -6.22 0.67 2.25
CA GLU A 111 -6.76 1.93 1.74
C GLU A 111 -6.73 2.01 0.20
N ALA A 112 -7.08 0.91 -0.48
CA ALA A 112 -6.89 0.77 -1.94
C ALA A 112 -7.56 1.85 -2.79
N HIS A 113 -8.56 2.56 -2.27
CA HIS A 113 -9.17 3.71 -2.95
C HIS A 113 -8.22 4.92 -3.07
N ARG A 114 -7.16 4.97 -2.26
CA ARG A 114 -6.07 5.95 -2.38
C ARG A 114 -5.05 5.54 -3.44
N ASP A 115 -4.63 4.27 -3.43
CA ASP A 115 -3.62 3.76 -4.36
C ASP A 115 -4.15 3.60 -5.79
N VAL A 116 -5.45 3.37 -5.95
CA VAL A 116 -6.07 3.01 -7.22
C VAL A 116 -7.43 3.71 -7.40
N PRO A 117 -7.48 5.05 -7.35
CA PRO A 117 -8.76 5.76 -7.39
C PRO A 117 -9.46 5.61 -8.74
N ASP A 118 -10.80 5.58 -8.73
CA ASP A 118 -11.62 5.52 -9.96
C ASP A 118 -11.48 6.80 -10.82
N ARG A 119 -11.04 7.91 -10.22
CA ARG A 119 -10.69 9.15 -10.91
C ARG A 119 -9.22 9.48 -10.70
N GLY A 120 -8.51 9.71 -11.80
CA GLY A 120 -7.05 9.90 -11.78
C GLY A 120 -6.62 11.14 -11.00
N GLU A 121 -6.03 10.93 -9.84
CA GLU A 121 -5.21 11.92 -9.15
C GLU A 121 -3.77 11.79 -9.66
N ALA A 122 -3.15 12.89 -10.11
CA ALA A 122 -1.83 12.86 -10.75
C ALA A 122 -0.75 12.21 -9.87
N GLU A 123 -0.86 12.38 -8.55
CA GLU A 123 0.05 11.83 -7.54
C GLU A 123 0.02 10.28 -7.47
N TYR A 124 -1.11 9.67 -7.84
CA TYR A 124 -1.33 8.21 -7.73
C TYR A 124 -1.36 7.48 -9.08
N ALA A 125 -1.22 8.20 -10.20
CA ALA A 125 -1.22 7.59 -11.54
C ALA A 125 -0.14 6.49 -11.71
N ALA A 126 1.02 6.67 -11.08
CA ALA A 126 2.12 5.70 -11.13
C ALA A 126 1.81 4.41 -10.36
N VAL A 127 1.22 4.52 -9.17
CA VAL A 127 0.82 3.34 -8.38
C VAL A 127 -0.34 2.64 -9.05
N GLN A 128 -1.35 3.38 -9.51
CA GLN A 128 -2.48 2.83 -10.25
C GLN A 128 -2.05 2.00 -11.47
N THR A 129 -1.11 2.51 -12.27
CA THR A 129 -0.55 1.78 -13.42
C THR A 129 0.12 0.47 -12.99
N SER A 130 0.87 0.51 -11.89
CA SER A 130 1.62 -0.63 -11.36
C SER A 130 0.68 -1.70 -10.80
N ILE A 131 -0.32 -1.29 -10.02
CA ILE A 131 -1.34 -2.18 -9.46
C ILE A 131 -2.22 -2.79 -10.55
N ARG A 132 -2.65 -2.00 -11.53
CA ARG A 132 -3.42 -2.50 -12.69
C ARG A 132 -2.65 -3.57 -13.46
N ARG A 133 -1.33 -3.42 -13.60
CA ARG A 133 -0.48 -4.43 -14.23
C ARG A 133 -0.41 -5.71 -13.41
N ILE A 134 -0.23 -5.62 -12.10
CA ILE A 134 -0.26 -6.80 -11.20
C ILE A 134 -1.62 -7.50 -11.29
N ALA A 135 -2.72 -6.75 -11.26
CA ALA A 135 -4.06 -7.32 -11.35
C ALA A 135 -4.30 -8.10 -12.65
N ARG A 136 -3.78 -7.61 -13.79
CA ARG A 136 -3.95 -8.27 -15.11
C ARG A 136 -2.98 -9.41 -15.36
N GLU A 137 -1.72 -9.25 -14.96
CA GLU A 137 -0.64 -10.16 -15.37
C GLU A 137 -0.06 -10.98 -14.21
N GLY A 138 -0.33 -10.61 -12.96
CA GLY A 138 0.34 -11.15 -11.78
C GLY A 138 0.21 -12.67 -11.63
N ARG A 139 -0.96 -13.23 -12.00
CA ARG A 139 -1.21 -14.69 -12.00
C ARG A 139 -0.20 -15.46 -12.83
N LYS A 140 0.26 -14.92 -13.97
CA LYS A 140 1.28 -15.54 -14.83
C LYS A 140 2.64 -15.62 -14.13
N TYR A 141 2.93 -14.67 -13.26
CA TYR A 141 4.24 -14.51 -12.61
C TYR A 141 4.26 -15.00 -11.16
N GLY A 142 3.14 -15.48 -10.61
CA GLY A 142 3.06 -15.95 -9.23
C GLY A 142 3.04 -14.80 -8.21
N ILE A 143 2.48 -13.65 -8.60
CA ILE A 143 2.21 -12.53 -7.69
C ILE A 143 0.71 -12.24 -7.66
N GLY A 144 0.12 -12.35 -6.47
CA GLY A 144 -1.28 -12.02 -6.20
C GLY A 144 -1.42 -10.58 -5.67
N LEU A 145 -2.64 -10.07 -5.76
CA LEU A 145 -3.03 -8.76 -5.25
C LEU A 145 -4.23 -8.93 -4.32
N MET A 146 -4.16 -8.32 -3.14
CA MET A 146 -5.29 -8.17 -2.22
C MET A 146 -5.54 -6.68 -2.02
N LEU A 147 -6.78 -6.25 -2.31
CA LEU A 147 -7.21 -4.88 -2.09
C LEU A 147 -8.10 -4.83 -0.87
N VAL A 148 -7.77 -3.95 0.08
CA VAL A 148 -8.57 -3.69 1.27
C VAL A 148 -9.03 -2.24 1.22
N SER A 149 -10.34 -2.02 1.21
CA SER A 149 -10.93 -0.68 1.18
C SER A 149 -12.30 -0.65 1.86
N GLN A 150 -12.56 0.46 2.54
CA GLN A 150 -13.83 0.85 3.12
C GLN A 150 -14.75 1.57 2.13
N ARG A 151 -14.21 2.03 0.98
CA ARG A 151 -14.96 2.67 -0.11
C ARG A 151 -14.68 1.94 -1.43
N PRO A 152 -15.27 0.75 -1.65
CA PRO A 152 -15.07 0.00 -2.88
C PRO A 152 -15.52 0.78 -4.13
N ALA A 153 -16.53 1.66 -4.03
CA ALA A 153 -16.97 2.47 -5.17
C ALA A 153 -15.94 3.52 -5.64
N ASP A 154 -14.98 3.87 -4.79
CA ASP A 154 -13.92 4.85 -5.09
C ASP A 154 -12.68 4.17 -5.71
N VAL A 155 -12.65 2.84 -5.81
CA VAL A 155 -11.54 2.09 -6.41
C VAL A 155 -11.83 1.85 -7.89
N GLU A 156 -10.79 1.91 -8.72
CA GLU A 156 -10.92 1.71 -10.16
C GLU A 156 -11.59 0.38 -10.54
N SER A 157 -12.71 0.49 -11.27
CA SER A 157 -13.52 -0.65 -11.70
C SER A 157 -12.73 -1.72 -12.48
N THR A 158 -11.74 -1.32 -13.30
CA THR A 158 -10.95 -2.30 -14.09
C THR A 158 -10.05 -3.16 -13.22
N VAL A 159 -9.58 -2.65 -12.08
CA VAL A 159 -8.76 -3.44 -11.14
C VAL A 159 -9.65 -4.33 -10.30
N ILE A 160 -10.76 -3.79 -9.78
CA ILE A 160 -11.77 -4.55 -9.04
C ILE A 160 -12.29 -5.75 -9.85
N SER A 161 -12.59 -5.56 -11.15
CA SER A 161 -13.09 -6.64 -12.01
C SER A 161 -12.12 -7.83 -12.16
N GLN A 162 -10.83 -7.66 -11.85
CA GLN A 162 -9.84 -8.75 -11.88
C GLN A 162 -9.78 -9.50 -10.54
N CYS A 163 -10.44 -9.02 -9.49
CA CYS A 163 -10.50 -9.71 -8.20
C CYS A 163 -11.41 -10.94 -8.33
N GLY A 164 -10.79 -12.12 -8.36
CA GLY A 164 -11.51 -13.40 -8.43
C GLY A 164 -12.09 -13.87 -7.10
N THR A 165 -11.72 -13.27 -5.96
CA THR A 165 -12.17 -13.64 -4.61
C THR A 165 -12.53 -12.40 -3.81
N TRP A 166 -13.64 -12.49 -3.07
CA TRP A 166 -14.24 -11.35 -2.38
C TRP A 166 -14.62 -11.71 -0.94
N LEU A 167 -14.18 -10.88 -0.01
CA LEU A 167 -14.59 -10.87 1.39
C LEU A 167 -15.28 -9.54 1.67
N VAL A 168 -16.61 -9.53 1.59
CA VAL A 168 -17.40 -8.29 1.72
C VAL A 168 -17.96 -8.20 3.13
N LEU A 169 -17.43 -7.28 3.93
CA LEU A 169 -17.95 -6.97 5.25
C LEU A 169 -19.17 -6.04 5.16
N ARG A 170 -19.69 -5.60 6.32
CA ARG A 170 -20.81 -4.66 6.39
C ARG A 170 -20.57 -3.41 5.56
N LEU A 171 -21.44 -3.17 4.58
CA LEU A 171 -21.49 -1.94 3.78
C LEU A 171 -22.83 -1.24 4.02
N THR A 172 -22.79 -0.02 4.55
CA THR A 172 -24.00 0.78 4.85
C THR A 172 -24.36 1.75 3.75
N ASN A 173 -23.38 2.20 2.96
CA ASN A 173 -23.58 3.12 1.84
C ASN A 173 -24.21 2.39 0.64
N ALA A 174 -25.29 2.94 0.09
CA ALA A 174 -25.99 2.37 -1.06
C ALA A 174 -25.12 2.33 -2.33
N ALA A 175 -24.26 3.33 -2.54
CA ALA A 175 -23.35 3.37 -3.70
C ALA A 175 -22.34 2.21 -3.65
N ASP A 176 -21.73 1.97 -2.48
CA ASP A 176 -20.79 0.85 -2.28
C ASP A 176 -21.49 -0.51 -2.43
N GLN A 177 -22.70 -0.66 -1.87
CA GLN A 177 -23.49 -1.87 -2.04
C GLN A 177 -23.81 -2.16 -3.51
N GLN A 178 -24.27 -1.15 -4.25
CA GLN A 178 -24.56 -1.28 -5.68
C GLN A 178 -23.30 -1.56 -6.49
N HIS A 179 -22.18 -0.93 -6.14
CA HIS A 179 -20.91 -1.13 -6.82
C HIS A 179 -20.44 -2.58 -6.65
N VAL A 180 -20.37 -3.09 -5.42
CA VAL A 180 -19.99 -4.49 -5.15
C VAL A 180 -20.97 -5.46 -5.80
N ALA A 181 -22.28 -5.20 -5.75
CA ALA A 181 -23.29 -6.09 -6.33
C ALA A 181 -23.09 -6.31 -7.85
N ARG A 182 -22.49 -5.37 -8.58
CA ARG A 182 -22.21 -5.52 -10.03
C ARG A 182 -21.11 -6.52 -10.34
N PHE A 183 -20.22 -6.80 -9.39
CA PHE A 183 -19.10 -7.74 -9.55
C PHE A 183 -19.41 -9.12 -8.98
N LEU A 184 -20.52 -9.25 -8.25
CA LEU A 184 -20.97 -10.54 -7.71
C LEU A 184 -21.92 -11.23 -8.70
N PRO A 185 -21.92 -12.57 -8.78
CA PRO A 185 -22.87 -13.30 -9.61
C PRO A 185 -24.34 -12.95 -9.30
N ASP A 186 -25.18 -12.84 -10.32
CA ASP A 186 -26.60 -12.41 -10.21
C ASP A 186 -27.43 -13.24 -9.20
N GLY A 187 -27.09 -14.54 -9.07
CA GLY A 187 -27.71 -15.44 -8.10
C GLY A 187 -27.51 -15.06 -6.64
N LEU A 188 -26.62 -14.11 -6.33
CA LEU A 188 -26.27 -13.67 -4.98
C LEU A 188 -26.98 -12.39 -4.55
N SER A 189 -28.00 -11.94 -5.29
CA SER A 189 -28.81 -10.76 -4.95
C SER A 189 -29.47 -10.81 -3.55
N GLY A 190 -29.71 -12.01 -3.02
CA GLY A 190 -30.15 -12.18 -1.63
C GLY A 190 -29.05 -11.86 -0.61
N MET A 191 -27.81 -12.25 -0.90
CA MET A 191 -26.66 -12.00 -0.03
C MET A 191 -26.24 -10.53 -0.05
N THR A 192 -26.31 -9.86 -1.22
CA THR A 192 -26.01 -8.42 -1.31
C THR A 192 -26.99 -7.57 -0.51
N ARG A 193 -28.27 -7.94 -0.46
CA ARG A 193 -29.29 -7.29 0.39
C ARG A 193 -29.02 -7.45 1.89
N ALA A 194 -28.21 -8.43 2.30
CA ALA A 194 -27.84 -8.62 3.70
C ALA A 194 -26.64 -7.75 4.12
N LEU A 195 -25.88 -7.16 3.19
CA LEU A 195 -24.67 -6.38 3.46
C LEU A 195 -24.85 -5.28 4.53
N PRO A 196 -25.94 -4.49 4.56
CA PRO A 196 -26.14 -3.47 5.58
C PRO A 196 -26.33 -4.04 6.99
N ASN A 197 -26.83 -5.27 7.06
CA ASN A 197 -27.26 -5.93 8.30
C ASN A 197 -26.24 -6.93 8.84
N LEU A 198 -25.07 -7.06 8.20
CA LEU A 198 -23.99 -7.90 8.72
C LEU A 198 -23.53 -7.36 10.08
N ALA A 199 -23.40 -8.25 11.05
CA ALA A 199 -22.82 -7.93 12.34
C ALA A 199 -21.29 -7.74 12.21
N GLN A 200 -20.68 -7.24 13.28
CA GLN A 200 -19.23 -7.18 13.36
C GLN A 200 -18.66 -8.60 13.19
N GLN A 201 -17.54 -8.71 12.46
CA GLN A 201 -16.89 -9.97 12.06
C GLN A 201 -17.66 -10.83 11.06
N GLU A 202 -18.84 -10.44 10.60
CA GLU A 202 -19.50 -11.16 9.52
C GLU A 202 -19.09 -10.64 8.15
N ALA A 203 -18.97 -11.56 7.20
CA ALA A 203 -18.64 -11.25 5.82
C ALA A 203 -19.39 -12.17 4.86
N ILE A 204 -19.66 -11.68 3.65
CA ILE A 204 -20.02 -12.50 2.51
C ILE A 204 -18.71 -12.93 1.82
N PHE A 205 -18.49 -14.24 1.70
CA PHE A 205 -17.30 -14.83 1.07
C PHE A 205 -17.67 -15.54 -0.22
N VAL A 206 -17.12 -15.08 -1.34
CA VAL A 206 -17.50 -15.49 -2.69
C VAL A 206 -16.31 -15.45 -3.66
N GLY A 207 -16.44 -16.14 -4.80
CA GLY A 207 -15.39 -16.20 -5.83
C GLY A 207 -14.52 -17.45 -5.75
N GLU A 208 -13.39 -17.45 -6.45
CA GLU A 208 -12.49 -18.60 -6.65
C GLU A 208 -11.94 -19.19 -5.34
N GLY A 209 -11.75 -18.35 -4.31
CA GLY A 209 -11.27 -18.77 -2.99
C GLY A 209 -12.34 -19.42 -2.10
N ALA A 210 -13.62 -19.34 -2.47
CA ALA A 210 -14.72 -19.89 -1.70
C ALA A 210 -15.22 -21.20 -2.34
N ALA A 211 -15.34 -22.28 -1.55
CA ALA A 211 -15.91 -23.54 -2.02
C ALA A 211 -17.37 -23.38 -2.48
N MET A 212 -18.12 -22.50 -1.81
CA MET A 212 -19.43 -22.02 -2.22
C MET A 212 -19.67 -20.62 -1.61
N PRO A 213 -20.49 -19.78 -2.24
CA PRO A 213 -20.93 -18.51 -1.66
C PRO A 213 -21.51 -18.70 -0.26
N ALA A 214 -20.93 -18.05 0.74
CA ALA A 214 -21.36 -18.21 2.13
C ALA A 214 -21.29 -16.90 2.92
N ARG A 215 -22.20 -16.75 3.88
CA ARG A 215 -22.04 -15.79 4.98
C ARG A 215 -21.18 -16.48 6.04
N ILE A 216 -20.03 -15.89 6.34
CA ILE A 216 -19.05 -16.41 7.29
C ILE A 216 -18.89 -15.46 8.46
N ARG A 217 -18.35 -15.99 9.57
CA ARG A 217 -17.87 -15.21 10.70
C ARG A 217 -16.36 -15.35 10.80
N ILE A 218 -15.66 -14.22 10.81
CA ILE A 218 -14.22 -14.13 11.02
C ILE A 218 -13.93 -14.47 12.48
N ARG A 219 -12.96 -15.36 12.70
CA ARG A 219 -12.53 -15.78 14.04
C ARG A 219 -11.93 -14.60 14.81
N ASP A 220 -12.07 -14.65 16.14
CA ASP A 220 -11.35 -13.75 17.02
C ASP A 220 -9.84 -13.96 16.93
N LEU A 221 -9.08 -12.87 17.10
CA LEU A 221 -7.63 -12.89 17.27
C LEU A 221 -7.31 -12.84 18.76
N THR A 222 -6.22 -13.48 19.17
CA THR A 222 -5.70 -13.37 20.54
C THR A 222 -5.12 -11.97 20.78
N GLU A 223 -4.99 -11.54 22.04
CA GLU A 223 -4.52 -10.18 22.38
C GLU A 223 -3.15 -9.85 21.76
N ASP A 224 -2.25 -10.83 21.66
CA ASP A 224 -0.92 -10.72 21.05
C ASP A 224 -0.95 -10.63 19.51
N GLN A 225 -2.09 -10.95 18.89
CA GLN A 225 -2.33 -10.87 17.44
C GLN A 225 -3.11 -9.63 17.02
N LEU A 226 -3.71 -8.91 17.97
CA LEU A 226 -4.46 -7.71 17.66
C LEU A 226 -3.54 -6.61 17.12
N PRO A 227 -3.94 -5.89 16.05
CA PRO A 227 -3.20 -4.74 15.59
C PRO A 227 -3.19 -3.68 16.70
N LYS A 228 -2.15 -2.84 16.72
CA LYS A 228 -2.11 -1.64 17.56
C LYS A 228 -3.13 -0.62 17.05
N SER A 229 -4.39 -0.80 17.44
CA SER A 229 -5.46 0.14 17.10
C SER A 229 -5.41 1.31 18.08
N GLU A 230 -4.73 2.38 17.68
CA GLU A 230 -4.71 3.65 18.43
C GLU A 230 -5.93 4.52 18.12
N THR A 231 -7.11 3.92 17.97
CA THR A 231 -8.31 4.73 17.72
C THR A 231 -8.60 5.58 18.96
N ALA A 232 -8.35 6.88 18.86
CA ALA A 232 -8.58 7.81 19.95
C ALA A 232 -10.05 7.78 20.37
N LYS A 233 -10.31 7.50 21.65
CA LYS A 233 -11.67 7.59 22.21
C LYS A 233 -12.02 9.06 22.43
N PHE A 234 -12.44 9.75 21.38
CA PHE A 234 -12.68 11.20 21.37
C PHE A 234 -13.52 11.68 22.57
N ALA A 235 -14.64 11.00 22.87
CA ALA A 235 -15.48 11.34 24.00
C ALA A 235 -14.73 11.29 25.34
N ARG A 236 -13.86 10.28 25.53
CA ARG A 236 -12.99 10.18 26.72
C ARG A 236 -11.91 11.27 26.70
N GLY A 237 -11.29 11.52 25.55
CA GLY A 237 -10.27 12.57 25.40
C GLY A 237 -10.81 13.98 25.63
N TRP A 238 -12.04 14.28 25.23
CA TRP A 238 -12.69 15.56 25.52
C TRP A 238 -13.12 15.70 26.98
N SER A 239 -13.34 14.58 27.67
CA SER A 239 -13.65 14.57 29.10
C SER A 239 -12.42 14.74 30.00
N THR A 240 -11.20 14.62 29.45
CA THR A 240 -9.95 14.83 30.18
C THR A 240 -9.49 16.27 30.13
N ASN A 241 -8.58 16.65 31.03
CA ASN A 241 -7.98 17.98 31.02
C ASN A 241 -7.30 18.26 29.67
N ARG A 242 -7.41 19.51 29.21
CA ARG A 242 -6.69 19.98 28.03
C ARG A 242 -5.19 19.97 28.31
N LEU A 243 -4.40 19.85 27.24
CA LEU A 243 -2.95 19.98 27.31
C LEU A 243 -2.56 21.34 27.89
N SER A 244 -1.58 21.33 28.78
CA SER A 244 -0.93 22.53 29.31
C SER A 244 -0.08 23.21 28.23
N ALA A 245 0.28 24.48 28.47
CA ALA A 245 1.16 25.23 27.56
C ALA A 245 2.51 24.50 27.35
N ASP A 246 3.10 23.95 28.42
CA ASP A 246 4.36 23.20 28.35
C ASP A 246 4.24 21.92 27.52
N GLU A 247 3.10 21.22 27.58
CA GLU A 247 2.86 20.04 26.75
C GLU A 247 2.68 20.41 25.28
N ILE A 248 2.02 21.54 25.00
CA ILE A 248 1.88 22.08 23.65
C ILE A 248 3.25 22.49 23.09
N GLU A 249 4.11 23.12 23.89
CA GLU A 249 5.47 23.52 23.47
C GLU A 249 6.30 22.30 23.06
N LYS A 250 6.29 21.23 23.88
CA LYS A 250 6.97 19.97 23.56
C LYS A 250 6.42 19.28 22.30
N ILE A 251 5.15 19.50 21.95
CA ILE A 251 4.58 19.02 20.69
C ILE A 251 5.10 19.88 19.54
N ALA A 252 5.11 21.20 19.69
CA ALA A 252 5.61 22.12 18.67
C ALA A 252 7.09 21.88 18.34
N GLU A 253 7.93 21.65 19.34
CA GLU A 253 9.34 21.28 19.16
C GLU A 253 9.48 20.04 18.26
N ARG A 254 8.71 18.98 18.55
CA ARG A 254 8.71 17.73 17.76
C ARG A 254 8.18 17.89 16.33
N MET A 255 7.31 18.88 16.08
CA MET A 255 6.84 19.18 14.73
C MET A 255 7.89 19.90 13.90
N SER A 256 8.79 20.63 14.56
CA SER A 256 9.82 21.46 13.93
C SER A 256 11.18 20.77 13.74
N SER A 257 11.36 19.61 14.37
CA SER A 257 12.55 18.75 14.27
C SER A 257 12.47 17.77 13.11
#